data_AF-A0A397BWS7-F1
#
_entry.id   AF-A0A397BWS7-F1
#
_cell.length_a   1.000
_cell.length_b   1.000
_cell.length_c   1.000
_cell.angle_alpha   90.00
_cell.angle_beta   90.00
_cell.angle_gamma   90.00
#
_symmetry.space_group_name_H-M   'P 1'
#
loop_
_entity.id
_entity.type
_entity.pdbx_description
1 polymer ?
#
loop_
_entity_poly.entity_id
_entity_poly.type
_entity_poly.pdbx_seq_one_letter_code
_entity_poly.pdbx_strand_id
1 'polypeptide(L)'
;SSSAIFAAIAAGDTAALQRLVRTADAQHVNAITSINKSVQVVYTPLIRAAEAGDVDAVAILLAHPDINVNRPPGVPPLVLQTLAPYLCVDSVVALLVQDLPISVDSANPSRLVDNPDHSFYSWMIFLDPELKVPDDVSKLAVIQRILDLELFAQVPRTHVVRRLMAAPDEHGRPAIDAADADVRAFLTNQLYFLGRYELLLDAPPVHVSATSVVVLAYDHGMYAQMFEEEAEGDANDGYLLDLNGFCNCLRALAPLRATDDFIKSQADYDRECYHRQRLDLNFVLGLVPSPAELPDDFAQTMSQLPLSHLSHINMAEYANLVVMPAADRSLEDIFLKERPSEA
;
A
#
# COMPACT_ATOMS: atom_id res chain seq x y z
N SER A 1 -2.41 -16.66 40.03
CA SER A 1 -1.68 -17.74 39.33
C SER A 1 -2.28 -17.95 37.96
N SER A 2 -1.50 -18.47 37.01
CA SER A 2 -1.95 -18.73 35.64
C SER A 2 -3.14 -19.69 35.58
N SER A 3 -3.11 -20.75 36.40
CA SER A 3 -4.23 -21.71 36.50
C SER A 3 -5.56 -21.06 36.92
N ALA A 4 -5.51 -20.06 37.81
CA ALA A 4 -6.70 -19.33 38.25
C ALA A 4 -7.26 -18.44 37.14
N ILE A 5 -6.40 -17.84 36.30
CA ILE A 5 -6.82 -17.06 35.13
C ILE A 5 -7.56 -17.97 34.15
N PHE A 6 -6.98 -19.13 33.80
CA PHE A 6 -7.65 -20.10 32.93
C PHE A 6 -8.97 -20.64 33.49
N ALA A 7 -9.04 -20.86 34.80
CA ALA A 7 -10.27 -21.30 35.47
C ALA A 7 -11.36 -20.23 35.44
N ALA A 8 -11.00 -18.95 35.65
CA ALA A 8 -11.94 -17.84 35.57
C ALA A 8 -12.52 -17.68 34.16
N ILE A 9 -11.68 -17.80 33.12
CA ILE A 9 -12.12 -17.79 31.71
C ILE A 9 -13.03 -18.99 31.41
N ALA A 10 -12.64 -20.20 31.84
CA ALA A 10 -13.45 -21.39 31.60
C ALA A 10 -14.82 -21.35 32.30
N ALA A 11 -14.93 -20.61 33.41
CA ALA A 11 -16.16 -20.42 34.16
C ALA A 11 -16.99 -19.20 33.71
N GLY A 12 -16.45 -18.33 32.83
CA GLY A 12 -17.06 -17.05 32.48
C GLY A 12 -17.15 -16.06 33.66
N ASP A 13 -16.26 -16.18 34.66
CA ASP A 13 -16.25 -15.29 35.83
C ASP A 13 -15.40 -14.05 35.57
N THR A 14 -16.01 -13.09 34.87
CA THR A 14 -15.42 -11.79 34.50
C THR A 14 -14.88 -11.02 35.71
N ALA A 15 -15.58 -11.07 36.86
CA ALA A 15 -15.20 -10.34 38.06
C ALA A 15 -13.98 -10.96 38.76
N ALA A 16 -13.87 -12.29 38.77
CA ALA A 16 -12.66 -12.96 39.22
C ALA A 16 -11.50 -12.71 38.25
N LEU A 17 -11.75 -12.79 36.94
CA LEU A 17 -10.74 -12.55 35.91
C LEU A 17 -10.14 -11.15 36.04
N GLN A 18 -10.97 -10.11 36.16
CA GLN A 18 -10.49 -8.74 36.30
C GLN A 18 -9.62 -8.54 37.54
N ARG A 19 -9.97 -9.16 38.67
CA ARG A 19 -9.16 -9.10 39.90
C ARG A 19 -7.82 -9.82 39.72
N LEU A 20 -7.84 -10.98 39.08
CA LEU A 20 -6.63 -11.79 38.85
C LEU A 20 -5.67 -11.09 37.89
N VAL A 21 -6.18 -10.57 36.77
CA VAL A 21 -5.38 -9.92 35.72
C VAL A 21 -4.74 -8.63 36.23
N ARG A 22 -5.43 -7.82 37.03
CA ARG A 22 -4.88 -6.57 37.61
C ARG A 22 -3.62 -6.76 38.45
N THR A 23 -3.43 -7.95 39.02
CA THR A 23 -2.28 -8.28 39.89
C THR A 23 -1.32 -9.28 39.27
N ALA A 24 -1.60 -9.73 38.05
CA ALA A 24 -0.80 -10.73 37.36
C ALA A 24 0.44 -10.06 36.73
N ASP A 25 1.56 -10.77 36.75
CA ASP A 25 2.74 -10.36 36.00
C ASP A 25 2.68 -10.90 34.56
N ALA A 26 3.63 -10.45 33.72
CA ALA A 26 3.79 -10.88 32.33
C ALA A 26 3.82 -12.42 32.15
N GLN A 27 4.40 -13.16 33.11
CA GLN A 27 4.49 -14.62 33.03
C GLN A 27 3.12 -15.27 33.22
N HIS A 28 2.29 -14.73 34.09
CA HIS A 28 0.98 -15.28 34.40
C HIS A 28 -0.09 -14.92 33.35
N VAL A 29 -0.12 -13.69 32.84
CA VAL A 29 -1.09 -13.27 31.81
C VAL A 29 -0.82 -13.91 30.44
N ASN A 30 0.43 -14.31 30.18
CA ASN A 30 0.85 -14.98 28.94
C ASN A 30 1.13 -16.48 29.12
N ALA A 31 0.72 -17.05 30.26
CA ALA A 31 1.03 -18.44 30.56
C ALA A 31 0.41 -19.38 29.52
N ILE A 32 1.17 -20.39 29.12
CA ILE A 32 0.70 -21.41 28.19
C ILE A 32 0.17 -22.64 28.93
N THR A 33 -0.96 -23.19 28.45
CA THR A 33 -1.55 -24.43 28.99
C THR A 33 -1.93 -25.40 27.87
N SER A 34 -1.78 -26.70 28.10
CA SER A 34 -2.21 -27.74 27.17
C SER A 34 -3.47 -28.41 27.71
N ILE A 35 -4.60 -28.15 27.07
CA ILE A 35 -5.90 -28.70 27.50
C ILE A 35 -6.09 -30.12 26.94
N ASN A 36 -5.45 -30.46 25.81
CA ASN A 36 -5.58 -31.76 25.17
C ASN A 36 -4.20 -32.41 24.91
N LYS A 37 -3.85 -33.44 25.70
CA LYS A 37 -2.54 -34.11 25.64
C LYS A 37 -2.29 -34.86 24.32
N SER A 38 -3.34 -35.17 23.57
CA SER A 38 -3.26 -35.92 22.31
C SER A 38 -2.94 -35.06 21.08
N VAL A 39 -3.21 -33.75 21.12
CA VAL A 39 -3.08 -32.85 19.95
C VAL A 39 -1.99 -31.78 20.17
N GLN A 40 -1.34 -31.73 21.34
CA GLN A 40 -0.34 -30.69 21.70
C GLN A 40 -0.83 -29.26 21.44
N VAL A 41 -2.14 -29.01 21.45
CA VAL A 41 -2.66 -27.65 21.29
C VAL A 41 -2.42 -26.89 22.58
N VAL A 42 -1.54 -25.90 22.50
CA VAL A 42 -1.19 -24.99 23.57
C VAL A 42 -2.09 -23.77 23.47
N TYR A 43 -2.58 -23.25 24.61
CA TYR A 43 -3.44 -22.07 24.68
C TYR A 43 -2.82 -21.01 25.59
N THR A 44 -2.92 -19.74 25.20
CA THR A 44 -2.77 -18.59 26.11
C THR A 44 -4.14 -18.20 26.69
N PRO A 45 -4.20 -17.42 27.77
CA PRO A 45 -5.47 -16.94 28.31
C PRO A 45 -6.29 -16.17 27.26
N LEU A 46 -5.62 -15.33 26.47
CA LEU A 46 -6.26 -14.53 25.41
C LEU A 46 -6.90 -15.41 24.34
N ILE A 47 -6.21 -16.44 23.88
CA ILE A 47 -6.74 -17.38 22.87
C ILE A 47 -7.92 -18.16 23.44
N ARG A 48 -7.81 -18.62 24.69
CA ARG A 48 -8.89 -19.37 25.33
C ARG A 48 -10.15 -18.53 25.50
N ALA A 49 -10.01 -17.24 25.83
CA ALA A 49 -11.12 -16.29 25.96
C ALA A 49 -11.78 -16.02 24.60
N ALA A 50 -10.97 -15.80 23.55
CA ALA A 50 -11.48 -15.57 22.21
C ALA A 50 -12.21 -16.79 21.62
N GLU A 51 -11.66 -18.01 21.78
CA GLU A 51 -12.35 -19.24 21.34
C GLU A 51 -13.66 -19.49 22.10
N ALA A 52 -13.74 -19.05 23.36
CA ALA A 52 -14.99 -19.10 24.13
C ALA A 52 -16.04 -18.08 23.65
N GLY A 53 -15.65 -17.11 22.80
CA GLY A 53 -16.46 -15.95 22.49
C GLY A 53 -16.71 -15.04 23.71
N ASP A 54 -15.86 -15.14 24.74
CA ASP A 54 -16.02 -14.36 25.97
C ASP A 54 -15.45 -12.96 25.79
N VAL A 55 -16.34 -12.08 25.35
CA VAL A 55 -16.09 -10.68 25.02
C VAL A 55 -15.44 -9.91 26.18
N ASP A 56 -16.00 -10.05 27.38
CA ASP A 56 -15.51 -9.31 28.54
C ASP A 56 -14.13 -9.80 28.97
N ALA A 57 -13.88 -11.11 28.87
CA ALA A 57 -12.58 -11.69 29.15
C ALA A 57 -11.49 -11.22 28.17
N VAL A 58 -11.81 -11.15 26.87
CA VAL A 58 -10.88 -10.62 25.85
C VAL A 58 -10.52 -9.16 26.16
N ALA A 59 -11.52 -8.32 26.44
CA ALA A 59 -11.28 -6.90 26.77
C ALA A 59 -10.43 -6.73 28.04
N ILE A 60 -10.69 -7.52 29.08
CA ILE A 60 -9.89 -7.48 30.32
C ILE A 60 -8.44 -7.88 30.07
N LEU A 61 -8.20 -8.90 29.25
CA LEU A 61 -6.85 -9.38 28.95
C LEU A 61 -6.08 -8.39 28.07
N LEU A 62 -6.73 -7.84 27.03
CA LEU A 62 -6.12 -6.84 26.14
C LEU A 62 -5.78 -5.52 26.86
N ALA A 63 -6.51 -5.19 27.94
CA ALA A 63 -6.20 -4.01 28.75
C ALA A 63 -4.94 -4.15 29.61
N HIS A 64 -4.34 -5.34 29.71
CA HIS A 64 -3.14 -5.55 30.50
C HIS A 64 -1.88 -5.16 29.71
N PRO A 65 -0.98 -4.30 30.24
CA PRO A 65 0.14 -3.75 29.48
C PRO A 65 1.14 -4.81 28.99
N ASP A 66 1.30 -5.89 29.75
CA ASP A 66 2.21 -6.99 29.39
C ASP A 66 1.52 -8.10 28.57
N ILE A 67 0.27 -7.92 28.15
CA ILE A 67 -0.41 -8.96 27.37
C ILE A 67 0.28 -9.12 26.03
N ASN A 68 0.63 -10.36 25.72
CA ASN A 68 1.22 -10.71 24.46
C ASN A 68 0.12 -11.18 23.52
N VAL A 69 -0.26 -10.30 22.59
CA VAL A 69 -1.12 -10.67 21.46
C VAL A 69 -0.41 -11.60 20.48
N ASN A 70 0.93 -11.68 20.57
CA ASN A 70 1.75 -12.56 19.75
C ASN A 70 1.62 -14.04 20.16
N ARG A 71 1.59 -14.89 19.16
CA ARG A 71 1.58 -16.35 19.25
C ARG A 71 2.87 -16.93 19.87
N PRO A 72 2.78 -17.84 20.86
CA PRO A 72 3.83 -18.78 21.21
C PRO A 72 3.95 -19.92 20.17
N PRO A 73 5.15 -20.47 19.90
CA PRO A 73 5.32 -21.59 18.97
C PRO A 73 4.38 -22.78 19.26
N GLY A 74 3.69 -23.29 18.23
CA GLY A 74 2.82 -24.48 18.33
C GLY A 74 1.36 -24.23 18.74
N VAL A 75 0.96 -22.98 18.96
CA VAL A 75 -0.43 -22.59 19.33
C VAL A 75 -1.25 -22.26 18.07
N PRO A 76 -2.47 -22.75 17.81
CA PRO A 76 -3.26 -22.29 16.66
C PRO A 76 -3.49 -20.78 16.78
N PRO A 77 -3.26 -20.00 15.71
CA PRO A 77 -3.34 -18.57 15.83
C PRO A 77 -4.77 -18.11 16.00
N LEU A 78 -4.80 -16.97 16.64
CA LEU A 78 -5.99 -16.26 16.99
C LEU A 78 -6.57 -15.66 15.71
N VAL A 79 -7.80 -16.04 15.40
CA VAL A 79 -8.47 -15.54 14.19
C VAL A 79 -8.68 -14.04 14.39
N LEU A 80 -8.01 -13.22 13.57
CA LEU A 80 -8.14 -11.76 13.58
C LEU A 80 -9.61 -11.33 13.63
N GLN A 81 -10.48 -12.04 12.91
CA GLN A 81 -11.92 -11.84 12.89
C GLN A 81 -12.58 -11.90 14.26
N THR A 82 -12.14 -12.81 15.13
CA THR A 82 -12.71 -12.99 16.48
C THR A 82 -12.30 -11.86 17.43
N LEU A 83 -11.07 -11.37 17.29
CA LEU A 83 -10.57 -10.29 18.13
C LEU A 83 -10.91 -8.90 17.60
N ALA A 84 -11.18 -8.77 16.31
CA ALA A 84 -11.29 -7.49 15.61
C ALA A 84 -12.05 -6.42 16.40
N PRO A 85 -13.22 -6.68 17.01
CA PRO A 85 -13.98 -5.67 17.75
C PRO A 85 -13.34 -5.11 19.03
N TYR A 86 -12.20 -5.67 19.46
CA TYR A 86 -11.52 -5.31 20.73
C TYR A 86 -10.10 -4.81 20.54
N LEU A 87 -9.62 -4.79 19.30
CA LEU A 87 -8.24 -4.43 19.02
C LEU A 87 -8.09 -2.92 18.90
N CYS A 88 -6.94 -2.42 19.34
CA CYS A 88 -6.44 -1.10 18.99
C CYS A 88 -5.45 -1.22 17.81
N VAL A 89 -5.07 -0.08 17.22
CA VAL A 89 -4.10 -0.02 16.11
C VAL A 89 -2.83 -0.83 16.41
N ASP A 90 -2.24 -0.66 17.60
CA ASP A 90 -0.98 -1.35 17.97
C ASP A 90 -1.15 -2.87 18.04
N SER A 91 -2.29 -3.34 18.54
CA SER A 91 -2.58 -4.78 18.65
C SER A 91 -2.88 -5.40 17.29
N VAL A 92 -3.57 -4.68 16.39
CA VAL A 92 -3.77 -5.12 15.00
C VAL A 92 -2.42 -5.24 14.29
N VAL A 93 -1.56 -4.23 14.39
CA VAL A 93 -0.22 -4.26 13.77
C VAL A 93 0.59 -5.44 14.29
N ALA A 94 0.62 -5.66 15.61
CA ALA A 94 1.34 -6.78 16.20
C ALA A 94 0.85 -8.14 15.70
N LEU A 95 -0.47 -8.32 15.58
CA LEU A 95 -1.07 -9.55 15.04
C LEU A 95 -0.72 -9.74 13.56
N LEU A 96 -0.83 -8.69 12.75
CA LEU A 96 -0.56 -8.76 11.32
C LEU A 96 0.89 -9.12 11.03
N VAL A 97 1.85 -8.52 11.75
CA VAL A 97 3.30 -8.78 11.57
C VAL A 97 3.66 -10.26 11.73
N GLN A 98 2.89 -11.04 12.49
CA GLN A 98 3.16 -12.46 12.68
C GLN A 98 2.86 -13.32 11.44
N ASP A 99 1.91 -12.88 10.62
CA ASP A 99 1.34 -13.65 9.52
C ASP A 99 1.27 -12.80 8.25
N LEU A 100 2.16 -11.80 8.13
CA LEU A 100 2.32 -11.08 6.87
C LEU A 100 2.72 -12.08 5.76
N PRO A 101 2.25 -11.89 4.52
CA PRO A 101 2.59 -12.76 3.40
C PRO A 101 4.07 -12.69 3.01
N ILE A 102 4.80 -11.69 3.53
CA ILE A 102 6.20 -11.42 3.25
C ILE A 102 7.03 -11.34 4.51
N SER A 103 8.30 -11.72 4.38
CA SER A 103 9.33 -11.49 5.39
C SER A 103 10.61 -11.00 4.73
N VAL A 104 11.51 -10.42 5.53
CA VAL A 104 12.82 -9.98 5.06
C VAL A 104 13.80 -11.15 5.09
N ASP A 105 14.59 -11.30 4.03
CA ASP A 105 15.59 -12.36 3.93
C ASP A 105 16.65 -12.20 5.03
N SER A 106 16.80 -13.24 5.86
CA SER A 106 17.81 -13.29 6.93
C SER A 106 19.25 -13.10 6.43
N ALA A 107 19.54 -13.46 5.18
CA ALA A 107 20.85 -13.30 4.57
C ALA A 107 21.02 -11.95 3.84
N ASN A 108 19.93 -11.29 3.45
CA ASN A 108 19.96 -10.02 2.75
C ASN A 108 18.78 -9.12 3.17
N PRO A 109 19.00 -8.16 4.08
CA PRO A 109 17.93 -7.33 4.64
C PRO A 109 17.25 -6.39 3.63
N SER A 110 17.81 -6.23 2.42
CA SER A 110 17.18 -5.46 1.33
C SER A 110 16.26 -6.29 0.43
N ARG A 111 16.11 -7.59 0.70
CA ARG A 111 15.31 -8.50 -0.11
C ARG A 111 14.11 -9.03 0.67
N LEU A 112 12.96 -9.07 0.00
CA LEU A 112 11.75 -9.73 0.50
C LEU A 112 11.66 -11.17 -0.01
N VAL A 113 11.27 -12.08 0.87
CA VAL A 113 10.92 -13.46 0.58
C VAL A 113 9.47 -13.74 0.99
N ASP A 114 8.88 -14.82 0.49
CA ASP A 114 7.57 -15.26 0.97
C ASP A 114 7.70 -15.75 2.41
N ASN A 115 6.75 -15.38 3.25
CA ASN A 115 6.76 -15.84 4.64
C ASN A 115 6.29 -17.31 4.67
N PRO A 116 7.15 -18.28 5.03
CA PRO A 116 6.76 -19.69 5.08
C PRO A 116 5.73 -19.98 6.17
N ASP A 117 5.64 -19.11 7.18
CA ASP A 117 4.68 -19.20 8.27
C ASP A 117 3.34 -18.50 7.93
N HIS A 118 3.21 -17.92 6.73
CA HIS A 118 1.95 -17.36 6.25
C HIS A 118 0.95 -18.49 6.00
N SER A 119 -0.05 -18.59 6.86
CA SER A 119 -1.00 -19.72 6.80
C SER A 119 -2.43 -19.31 7.15
N PHE A 120 -2.64 -18.10 7.65
CA PHE A 120 -3.95 -17.66 8.14
C PHE A 120 -4.53 -16.51 7.35
N TYR A 121 -3.79 -16.01 6.36
CA TYR A 121 -4.21 -14.94 5.48
C TYR A 121 -4.69 -13.72 6.28
N SER A 122 -4.07 -13.44 7.43
CA SER A 122 -4.50 -12.38 8.35
C SER A 122 -4.51 -11.01 7.68
N TRP A 123 -3.55 -10.81 6.76
CA TRP A 123 -3.52 -9.65 5.88
C TRP A 123 -4.77 -9.55 4.99
N MET A 124 -5.21 -10.65 4.37
CA MET A 124 -6.44 -10.68 3.56
C MET A 124 -7.67 -10.39 4.41
N ILE A 125 -7.80 -11.06 5.55
CA ILE A 125 -8.91 -10.86 6.50
C ILE A 125 -8.98 -9.40 6.94
N PHE A 126 -7.83 -8.77 7.17
CA PHE A 126 -7.77 -7.36 7.56
C PHE A 126 -8.26 -6.41 6.47
N LEU A 127 -7.89 -6.68 5.22
CA LEU A 127 -8.29 -5.86 4.08
C LEU A 127 -9.79 -5.98 3.78
N ASP A 128 -10.40 -7.12 4.10
CA ASP A 128 -11.83 -7.38 3.88
C ASP A 128 -12.74 -6.28 4.49
N PRO A 129 -13.57 -5.58 3.69
CA PRO A 129 -14.50 -4.55 4.14
C PRO A 129 -15.52 -5.05 5.16
N GLU A 130 -15.79 -6.35 5.19
CA GLU A 130 -16.72 -6.96 6.14
C GLU A 130 -16.13 -7.05 7.55
N LEU A 131 -14.80 -7.00 7.70
CA LEU A 131 -14.14 -7.04 9.00
C LEU A 131 -14.49 -5.78 9.82
N LYS A 132 -15.23 -5.98 10.92
CA LYS A 132 -15.58 -4.93 11.87
C LYS A 132 -14.48 -4.74 12.89
N VAL A 133 -13.73 -3.65 12.73
CA VAL A 133 -12.80 -3.11 13.73
C VAL A 133 -13.45 -1.93 14.46
N PRO A 134 -13.01 -1.58 15.68
CA PRO A 134 -13.46 -0.40 16.40
C PRO A 134 -13.33 0.90 15.60
N ASP A 135 -14.21 1.86 15.86
CA ASP A 135 -14.27 3.15 15.14
C ASP A 135 -12.96 3.97 15.29
N ASP A 136 -12.20 3.75 16.36
CA ASP A 136 -10.90 4.37 16.61
C ASP A 136 -9.74 3.68 15.87
N VAL A 137 -9.98 2.55 15.21
CA VAL A 137 -9.00 1.82 14.41
C VAL A 137 -9.16 2.16 12.93
N SER A 138 -8.36 3.09 12.46
CA SER A 138 -8.26 3.37 11.02
C SER A 138 -7.45 2.28 10.30
N LYS A 139 -8.06 1.63 9.31
CA LYS A 139 -7.35 0.66 8.45
C LYS A 139 -6.14 1.31 7.76
N LEU A 140 -6.30 2.53 7.24
CA LEU A 140 -5.21 3.28 6.60
C LEU A 140 -4.06 3.55 7.57
N ALA A 141 -4.36 3.91 8.83
CA ALA A 141 -3.33 4.13 9.85
C ALA A 141 -2.56 2.85 10.19
N VAL A 142 -3.24 1.70 10.28
CA VAL A 142 -2.60 0.39 10.48
C VAL A 142 -1.68 0.05 9.30
N ILE A 143 -2.15 0.22 8.05
CA ILE A 143 -1.35 -0.05 6.85
C ILE A 143 -0.13 0.85 6.82
N GLN A 144 -0.30 2.16 7.04
CA GLN A 144 0.81 3.10 7.14
C GLN A 144 1.82 2.66 8.19
N ARG A 145 1.34 2.25 9.39
CA ARG A 145 2.20 1.77 10.48
C ARG A 145 2.98 0.51 10.11
N ILE A 146 2.38 -0.40 9.35
CA ILE A 146 3.05 -1.61 8.83
C ILE A 146 4.15 -1.23 7.83
N LEU A 147 3.87 -0.32 6.90
CA LEU A 147 4.84 0.13 5.91
C LEU A 147 6.01 0.92 6.53
N ASP A 148 5.78 1.54 7.69
CA ASP A 148 6.78 2.29 8.47
C ASP A 148 7.52 1.43 9.50
N LEU A 149 7.32 0.11 9.51
CA LEU A 149 8.05 -0.76 10.43
C LEU A 149 9.54 -0.76 10.10
N GLU A 150 10.37 -0.66 11.14
CA GLU A 150 11.84 -0.74 11.04
C GLU A 150 12.31 -2.02 10.34
N LEU A 151 11.49 -3.08 10.40
CA LEU A 151 11.73 -4.33 9.70
C LEU A 151 11.89 -4.14 8.18
N PHE A 152 11.22 -3.14 7.59
CA PHE A 152 11.29 -2.82 6.16
C PHE A 152 12.25 -1.68 5.83
N ALA A 153 12.99 -1.13 6.79
CA ALA A 153 13.80 0.08 6.59
C ALA A 153 14.84 -0.03 5.45
N GLN A 154 15.33 -1.25 5.17
CA GLN A 154 16.33 -1.53 4.12
C GLN A 154 15.72 -1.99 2.80
N VAL A 155 14.40 -2.10 2.72
CA VAL A 155 13.67 -2.51 1.52
C VAL A 155 12.96 -1.29 0.94
N PRO A 156 13.03 -1.03 -0.38
CA PRO A 156 12.27 0.06 -0.97
C PRO A 156 10.77 -0.12 -0.72
N ARG A 157 10.11 0.94 -0.21
CA ARG A 157 8.69 0.91 0.17
C ARG A 157 7.79 0.37 -0.95
N THR A 158 8.06 0.77 -2.20
CA THR A 158 7.33 0.30 -3.38
C THR A 158 7.37 -1.22 -3.56
N HIS A 159 8.47 -1.87 -3.19
CA HIS A 159 8.58 -3.34 -3.26
C HIS A 159 7.74 -4.03 -2.18
N VAL A 160 7.71 -3.47 -0.97
CA VAL A 160 6.86 -3.94 0.13
C VAL A 160 5.39 -3.83 -0.29
N VAL A 161 4.97 -2.66 -0.76
CA VAL A 161 3.59 -2.39 -1.20
C VAL A 161 3.18 -3.33 -2.33
N ARG A 162 3.99 -3.49 -3.39
CA ARG A 162 3.70 -4.44 -4.49
C ARG A 162 3.45 -5.85 -3.98
N ARG A 163 4.31 -6.34 -3.09
CA ARG A 163 4.20 -7.70 -2.55
C ARG A 163 2.99 -7.86 -1.65
N LEU A 164 2.65 -6.85 -0.85
CA LEU A 164 1.44 -6.87 -0.01
C LEU A 164 0.16 -6.80 -0.84
N MET A 165 0.14 -6.03 -1.93
CA MET A 165 -1.02 -5.95 -2.84
C MET A 165 -1.21 -7.24 -3.67
N ALA A 166 -0.11 -7.86 -4.10
CA ALA A 166 -0.13 -9.07 -4.92
C ALA A 166 -0.21 -10.37 -4.10
N ALA A 167 -0.23 -10.28 -2.76
CA ALA A 167 -0.30 -11.44 -1.89
C ALA A 167 -1.59 -12.23 -2.19
N PRO A 168 -1.49 -13.52 -2.56
CA PRO A 168 -2.65 -14.32 -2.90
C PRO A 168 -3.40 -14.80 -1.65
N ASP A 169 -4.72 -14.94 -1.74
CA ASP A 169 -5.48 -15.79 -0.81
C ASP A 169 -5.33 -17.28 -1.13
N GLU A 170 -6.04 -18.12 -0.38
CA GLU A 170 -6.12 -19.57 -0.61
C GLU A 170 -6.64 -19.96 -2.01
N HIS A 171 -7.30 -19.03 -2.72
CA HIS A 171 -7.83 -19.20 -4.07
C HIS A 171 -6.96 -18.54 -5.15
N GLY A 172 -5.82 -17.94 -4.78
CA GLY A 172 -4.92 -17.25 -5.70
C GLY A 172 -5.36 -15.83 -6.09
N ARG A 173 -6.36 -15.25 -5.43
CA ARG A 173 -6.80 -13.87 -5.67
C ARG A 173 -5.88 -12.89 -4.95
N PRO A 174 -5.43 -11.81 -5.61
CA PRO A 174 -4.54 -10.85 -4.98
C PRO A 174 -5.25 -10.03 -3.91
N ALA A 175 -4.50 -9.63 -2.88
CA ALA A 175 -4.98 -8.85 -1.73
C ALA A 175 -5.68 -7.55 -2.08
N ILE A 176 -5.25 -6.90 -3.16
CA ILE A 176 -5.85 -5.65 -3.60
C ILE A 176 -7.31 -5.78 -4.04
N ASP A 177 -7.72 -6.97 -4.48
CA ASP A 177 -9.09 -7.26 -4.90
C ASP A 177 -10.04 -7.42 -3.70
N ALA A 178 -9.49 -7.83 -2.54
CA ALA A 178 -10.25 -7.95 -1.31
C ALA A 178 -10.48 -6.59 -0.63
N ALA A 179 -9.63 -5.59 -0.87
CA ALA A 179 -9.70 -4.28 -0.21
C ALA A 179 -10.88 -3.41 -0.68
N ASP A 180 -11.36 -2.53 0.20
CA ASP A 180 -12.28 -1.44 -0.19
C ASP A 180 -11.59 -0.36 -1.06
N ALA A 181 -12.39 0.58 -1.57
CA ALA A 181 -11.92 1.63 -2.47
C ALA A 181 -10.88 2.56 -1.82
N ASP A 182 -11.03 2.90 -0.54
CA ASP A 182 -10.14 3.82 0.16
C ASP A 182 -8.78 3.17 0.43
N VAL A 183 -8.78 1.93 0.90
CA VAL A 183 -7.56 1.14 1.10
C VAL A 183 -6.85 0.89 -0.23
N ARG A 184 -7.60 0.58 -1.29
CA ARG A 184 -7.05 0.42 -2.64
C ARG A 184 -6.39 1.70 -3.14
N ALA A 185 -7.08 2.83 -3.05
CA ALA A 185 -6.54 4.13 -3.43
C ALA A 185 -5.28 4.47 -2.62
N PHE A 186 -5.31 4.24 -1.31
CA PHE A 186 -4.17 4.47 -0.44
C PHE A 186 -2.94 3.64 -0.85
N LEU A 187 -3.08 2.32 -1.02
CA LEU A 187 -1.98 1.43 -1.42
C LEU A 187 -1.44 1.79 -2.81
N THR A 188 -2.31 2.12 -3.76
CA THR A 188 -1.93 2.60 -5.10
C THR A 188 -1.12 3.89 -5.02
N ASN A 189 -1.51 4.83 -4.16
CA ASN A 189 -0.76 6.08 -3.93
C ASN A 189 0.59 5.87 -3.23
N GLN A 190 0.77 4.76 -2.50
CA GLN A 190 2.08 4.38 -1.95
C GLN A 190 3.01 3.79 -3.02
N LEU A 191 2.45 3.33 -4.16
CA LEU A 191 3.17 2.66 -5.22
C LEU A 191 3.56 3.61 -6.36
N TYR A 192 2.65 4.51 -6.72
CA TYR A 192 2.78 5.38 -7.88
C TYR A 192 2.89 6.83 -7.46
N PHE A 193 3.79 7.55 -8.10
CA PHE A 193 3.89 8.99 -8.02
C PHE A 193 2.58 9.61 -8.51
N LEU A 194 1.98 10.47 -7.68
CA LEU A 194 0.64 11.03 -7.90
C LEU A 194 -0.45 9.97 -8.14
N GLY A 195 -0.27 8.76 -7.62
CA GLY A 195 -1.23 7.66 -7.79
C GLY A 195 -1.31 7.08 -9.20
N ARG A 196 -0.49 7.56 -10.13
CA ARG A 196 -0.60 7.25 -11.58
C ARG A 196 0.73 6.82 -12.22
N TYR A 197 1.83 7.45 -11.83
CA TYR A 197 3.11 7.30 -12.51
C TYR A 197 4.07 6.38 -11.75
N GLU A 198 4.50 5.29 -12.38
CA GLU A 198 5.61 4.49 -11.88
C GLU A 198 6.92 5.06 -12.41
N LEU A 199 7.61 5.83 -11.58
CA LEU A 199 8.92 6.40 -11.92
C LEU A 199 9.99 5.30 -12.02
N LEU A 200 10.72 5.27 -13.12
CA LEU A 200 11.82 4.34 -13.36
C LEU A 200 13.13 4.86 -12.73
N LEU A 201 13.15 4.96 -11.41
CA LEU A 201 14.25 5.55 -10.64
C LEU A 201 15.57 4.75 -10.74
N ASP A 202 15.51 3.47 -11.11
CA ASP A 202 16.69 2.64 -11.35
C ASP A 202 17.37 2.94 -12.69
N ALA A 203 16.66 3.59 -13.62
CA ALA A 203 17.22 4.05 -14.89
C ALA A 203 17.91 5.42 -14.69
N PRO A 204 19.01 5.69 -15.43
CA PRO A 204 19.57 7.03 -15.43
C PRO A 204 18.52 8.03 -15.98
N PRO A 205 18.44 9.24 -15.43
CA PRO A 205 17.59 10.30 -15.97
C PRO A 205 17.91 10.53 -17.45
N VAL A 206 16.87 10.74 -18.25
CA VAL A 206 16.99 11.05 -19.69
C VAL A 206 17.71 12.38 -19.89
N HIS A 207 17.47 13.33 -18.99
CA HIS A 207 18.07 14.66 -19.04
C HIS A 207 18.26 15.22 -17.63
N VAL A 208 19.37 15.95 -17.43
CA VAL A 208 19.66 16.70 -16.20
C VAL A 208 20.27 18.04 -16.60
N SER A 209 19.68 19.13 -16.13
CA SER A 209 20.20 20.49 -16.31
C SER A 209 20.09 21.30 -15.01
N ALA A 210 20.54 22.56 -15.07
CA ALA A 210 20.36 23.50 -13.96
C ALA A 210 18.88 23.81 -13.67
N THR A 211 17.98 23.53 -14.61
CA THR A 211 16.57 23.95 -14.57
C THR A 211 15.57 22.81 -14.68
N SER A 212 15.98 21.61 -15.10
CA SER A 212 15.08 20.46 -15.26
C SER A 212 15.77 19.11 -15.06
N VAL A 213 14.98 18.13 -14.63
CA VAL A 213 15.35 16.71 -14.57
C VAL A 213 14.25 15.89 -15.23
N VAL A 214 14.60 15.14 -16.27
CA VAL A 214 13.66 14.27 -16.99
C VAL A 214 13.94 12.82 -16.60
N VAL A 215 12.94 12.12 -16.09
CA VAL A 215 12.99 10.69 -15.79
C VAL A 215 11.96 9.93 -16.63
N LEU A 216 12.18 8.64 -16.83
CA LEU A 216 11.19 7.78 -17.47
C LEU A 216 10.13 7.35 -16.44
N ALA A 217 8.89 7.21 -16.90
CA ALA A 217 7.79 6.72 -16.06
C ALA A 217 6.83 5.84 -16.86
N TYR A 218 6.15 4.93 -16.18
CA TYR A 218 4.96 4.28 -16.74
C TYR A 218 3.70 4.97 -16.23
N ASP A 219 2.85 5.39 -17.14
CA ASP A 219 1.53 5.94 -16.82
C ASP A 219 0.50 4.79 -16.71
N HIS A 220 0.12 4.44 -15.48
CA HIS A 220 -0.87 3.41 -15.21
C HIS A 220 -2.32 3.90 -15.34
N GLY A 221 -2.55 5.21 -15.37
CA GLY A 221 -3.88 5.82 -15.52
C GLY A 221 -4.32 5.96 -16.98
N MET A 222 -3.38 5.88 -17.93
CA MET A 222 -3.65 6.03 -19.35
C MET A 222 -4.62 4.99 -19.91
N TYR A 223 -4.62 3.77 -19.37
CA TYR A 223 -5.57 2.72 -19.79
C TYR A 223 -7.01 3.05 -19.41
N ALA A 224 -7.23 3.58 -18.19
CA ALA A 224 -8.56 3.97 -17.73
C ALA A 224 -9.06 5.19 -18.51
N GLN A 225 -8.19 6.17 -18.75
CA GLN A 225 -8.51 7.34 -19.56
C GLN A 225 -8.91 6.95 -21.00
N MET A 226 -8.11 6.10 -21.65
CA MET A 226 -8.43 5.61 -23.00
C MET A 226 -9.71 4.79 -23.02
N PHE A 227 -9.98 4.00 -21.98
CA PHE A 227 -11.25 3.29 -21.85
C PHE A 227 -12.42 4.26 -21.73
N GLU A 228 -12.34 5.27 -20.87
CA GLU A 228 -13.40 6.27 -20.68
C GLU A 228 -13.66 7.11 -21.94
N GLU A 229 -12.62 7.43 -22.70
CA GLU A 229 -12.72 8.19 -23.95
C GLU A 229 -13.34 7.37 -25.10
N GLU A 230 -13.08 6.06 -25.14
CA GLU A 230 -13.49 5.17 -26.25
C GLU A 230 -14.68 4.24 -25.92
N ALA A 231 -15.08 4.15 -24.64
CA ALA A 231 -16.23 3.34 -24.24
C ALA A 231 -17.54 4.03 -24.61
N GLU A 232 -18.45 3.27 -25.20
CA GLU A 232 -19.80 3.73 -25.51
C GLU A 232 -20.81 3.11 -24.52
N GLY A 233 -21.79 3.90 -24.10
CA GLY A 233 -22.82 3.46 -23.16
C GLY A 233 -23.42 4.60 -22.35
N ASP A 234 -24.41 4.29 -21.51
CA ASP A 234 -24.96 5.23 -20.54
C ASP A 234 -24.87 4.66 -19.11
N ALA A 235 -25.20 5.49 -18.12
CA ALA A 235 -25.12 5.10 -16.71
C ALA A 235 -26.07 3.94 -16.32
N ASN A 236 -27.04 3.57 -17.17
CA ASN A 236 -28.00 2.50 -16.92
C ASN A 236 -27.56 1.15 -17.54
N ASP A 237 -26.97 1.18 -18.73
CA ASP A 237 -26.52 -0.03 -19.44
C ASP A 237 -25.04 -0.37 -19.20
N GLY A 238 -24.30 0.54 -18.57
CA GLY A 238 -22.87 0.41 -18.32
C GLY A 238 -22.03 0.82 -19.52
N TYR A 239 -20.82 1.30 -19.27
CA TYR A 239 -19.87 1.67 -20.31
C TYR A 239 -19.17 0.42 -20.84
N LEU A 240 -19.27 0.18 -22.15
CA LEU A 240 -18.64 -0.97 -22.81
C LEU A 240 -17.74 -0.50 -23.94
N LEU A 241 -16.61 -1.18 -24.08
CA LEU A 241 -15.69 -0.92 -25.18
C LEU A 241 -16.12 -1.78 -26.37
N ASP A 242 -16.57 -1.14 -27.44
CA ASP A 242 -16.90 -1.85 -28.67
C ASP A 242 -15.62 -2.25 -29.43
N LEU A 243 -15.75 -3.00 -30.53
CA LEU A 243 -14.59 -3.47 -31.29
C LEU A 243 -13.77 -2.29 -31.86
N ASN A 244 -14.42 -1.16 -32.17
CA ASN A 244 -13.77 0.01 -32.73
C ASN A 244 -12.97 0.77 -31.67
N GLY A 245 -13.57 1.05 -30.51
CA GLY A 245 -12.91 1.61 -29.34
C GLY A 245 -11.73 0.74 -28.90
N PHE A 246 -11.87 -0.59 -28.94
CA PHE A 246 -10.75 -1.50 -28.65
C PHE A 246 -9.57 -1.34 -29.61
N CYS A 247 -9.86 -1.19 -30.91
CA CYS A 247 -8.83 -0.96 -31.91
C CYS A 247 -8.19 0.43 -31.77
N ASN A 248 -8.94 1.44 -31.37
CA ASN A 248 -8.44 2.78 -31.12
C ASN A 248 -7.51 2.81 -29.90
N CYS A 249 -7.94 2.21 -28.78
CA CYS A 249 -7.10 1.99 -27.60
C CYS A 249 -5.79 1.29 -27.97
N LEU A 250 -5.84 0.20 -28.74
CA LEU A 250 -4.63 -0.51 -29.17
C LEU A 250 -3.70 0.35 -30.03
N ARG A 251 -4.22 1.16 -30.95
CA ARG A 251 -3.40 2.07 -31.78
C ARG A 251 -2.77 3.18 -30.94
N ALA A 252 -3.50 3.71 -29.97
CA ALA A 252 -3.03 4.79 -29.13
C ALA A 252 -2.02 4.31 -28.06
N LEU A 253 -2.20 3.11 -27.50
CA LEU A 253 -1.38 2.56 -26.43
C LEU A 253 -0.12 1.82 -26.94
N ALA A 254 -0.11 1.31 -28.17
CA ALA A 254 1.02 0.58 -28.74
C ALA A 254 2.38 1.34 -28.78
N PRO A 255 2.43 2.69 -28.90
CA PRO A 255 3.71 3.42 -28.93
C PRO A 255 4.26 3.88 -27.58
N LEU A 256 3.49 3.83 -26.48
CA LEU A 256 3.71 4.73 -25.35
C LEU A 256 4.54 4.10 -24.22
N ARG A 257 5.81 4.53 -24.12
CA ARG A 257 6.47 4.78 -22.82
C ARG A 257 6.16 6.25 -22.46
N ALA A 258 6.11 6.62 -21.18
CA ALA A 258 5.98 8.02 -20.75
C ALA A 258 7.31 8.53 -20.16
N THR A 259 7.51 9.85 -20.17
CA THR A 259 8.64 10.54 -19.52
C THR A 259 8.10 11.68 -18.67
N ASP A 260 8.53 11.76 -17.42
CA ASP A 260 8.16 12.84 -16.51
C ASP A 260 9.29 13.88 -16.47
N ASP A 261 8.97 15.14 -16.77
CA ASP A 261 9.89 16.28 -16.72
C ASP A 261 9.62 17.15 -15.49
N PHE A 262 10.57 17.17 -14.55
CA PHE A 262 10.52 17.98 -13.35
C PHE A 262 11.21 19.33 -13.59
N ILE A 263 10.46 20.42 -13.53
CA ILE A 263 10.90 21.77 -13.88
C ILE A 263 11.07 22.64 -12.61
N LYS A 264 12.26 23.23 -12.46
CA LYS A 264 12.64 24.06 -11.30
C LYS A 264 11.96 25.43 -11.26
N SER A 265 11.65 25.99 -12.42
CA SER A 265 11.23 27.39 -12.60
C SER A 265 9.76 27.49 -13.02
N GLN A 266 8.95 28.23 -12.26
CA GLN A 266 7.53 28.49 -12.58
C GLN A 266 7.36 29.16 -13.95
N ALA A 267 8.26 30.07 -14.33
CA ALA A 267 8.19 30.76 -15.61
C ALA A 267 8.48 29.87 -16.82
N ASP A 268 9.30 28.83 -16.63
CA ASP A 268 9.59 27.85 -17.68
C ASP A 268 8.47 26.80 -17.76
N TYR A 269 7.87 26.44 -16.62
CA TYR A 269 6.64 25.66 -16.55
C TYR A 269 5.49 26.34 -17.32
N ASP A 270 5.20 27.61 -17.03
CA ASP A 270 4.13 28.37 -17.68
C ASP A 270 4.35 28.47 -19.20
N ARG A 271 5.62 28.58 -19.63
CA ARG A 271 6.00 28.61 -21.06
C ARG A 271 5.71 27.29 -21.75
N GLU A 272 6.11 26.17 -21.14
CA GLU A 272 5.86 24.82 -21.66
C GLU A 272 4.34 24.55 -21.75
N CYS A 273 3.57 24.93 -20.73
CA CYS A 273 2.11 24.83 -20.75
C CYS A 273 1.47 25.66 -21.88
N TYR A 274 1.92 26.91 -22.06
CA TYR A 274 1.42 27.81 -23.11
C TYR A 274 1.66 27.25 -24.53
N HIS A 275 2.82 26.64 -24.77
CA HIS A 275 3.11 26.03 -26.07
C HIS A 275 2.22 24.81 -26.35
N ARG A 276 1.86 24.04 -25.32
CA ARG A 276 1.03 22.83 -25.44
C ARG A 276 -0.47 23.08 -25.57
N GLN A 277 -0.98 24.20 -25.05
CA GLN A 277 -2.38 24.62 -25.26
C GLN A 277 -2.76 24.74 -26.75
N ARG A 278 -1.77 24.85 -27.64
CA ARG A 278 -1.96 25.00 -29.09
C ARG A 278 -1.80 23.69 -29.86
N LEU A 279 -1.55 22.58 -29.18
CA LEU A 279 -1.36 21.26 -29.78
C LEU A 279 -2.65 20.45 -29.68
N ASP A 280 -2.93 19.68 -30.73
CA ASP A 280 -4.11 18.84 -30.80
C ASP A 280 -3.92 17.59 -29.92
N LEU A 281 -4.86 17.35 -29.01
CA LEU A 281 -4.82 16.27 -28.02
C LEU A 281 -4.82 14.87 -28.64
N ASN A 282 -5.22 14.75 -29.92
CA ASN A 282 -5.12 13.50 -30.67
C ASN A 282 -3.67 13.09 -30.98
N PHE A 283 -2.72 14.02 -30.87
CA PHE A 283 -1.31 13.82 -31.22
C PHE A 283 -0.34 14.10 -30.07
N VAL A 284 -0.82 14.69 -28.98
CA VAL A 284 -0.01 15.10 -27.83
C VAL A 284 -0.76 14.73 -26.55
N LEU A 285 -0.13 13.91 -25.69
CA LEU A 285 -0.66 13.60 -24.36
C LEU A 285 -0.96 14.91 -23.62
N GLY A 286 -2.18 15.02 -23.10
CA GLY A 286 -2.62 16.17 -22.32
C GLY A 286 -1.69 16.42 -21.13
N LEU A 287 -1.53 17.70 -20.76
CA LEU A 287 -0.83 18.09 -19.54
C LEU A 287 -1.62 17.57 -18.35
N VAL A 288 -1.17 16.48 -17.74
CA VAL A 288 -1.75 15.96 -16.51
C VAL A 288 -0.61 15.58 -15.58
N PRO A 289 -0.66 16.00 -14.31
CA PRO A 289 -1.66 16.85 -13.67
C PRO A 289 -1.40 18.35 -13.88
N SER A 290 -2.48 19.14 -13.95
CA SER A 290 -2.43 20.61 -13.82
C SER A 290 -1.94 21.00 -12.41
N PRO A 291 -1.29 22.16 -12.19
CA PRO A 291 -0.86 22.56 -10.85
C PRO A 291 -2.01 22.72 -9.86
N ALA A 292 -3.21 22.96 -10.36
CA ALA A 292 -4.43 23.03 -9.56
C ALA A 292 -4.95 21.64 -9.12
N GLU A 293 -4.46 20.56 -9.73
CA GLU A 293 -4.81 19.16 -9.45
C GLU A 293 -3.72 18.46 -8.62
N LEU A 294 -2.58 19.13 -8.39
CA LEU A 294 -1.52 18.61 -7.54
C LEU A 294 -1.97 18.63 -6.07
N PRO A 295 -1.68 17.57 -5.29
CA PRO A 295 -1.94 17.54 -3.85
C PRO A 295 -1.23 18.68 -3.10
N ASP A 296 -1.84 19.18 -2.01
CA ASP A 296 -1.26 20.24 -1.17
C ASP A 296 0.12 19.87 -0.58
N ASP A 297 0.40 18.57 -0.41
CA ASP A 297 1.65 18.03 0.12
C ASP A 297 2.71 17.73 -0.95
N PHE A 298 2.45 18.06 -2.23
CA PHE A 298 3.30 17.73 -3.36
C PHE A 298 4.78 18.10 -3.17
N ALA A 299 5.08 19.30 -2.65
CA ALA A 299 6.45 19.74 -2.42
C ALA A 299 7.19 18.86 -1.39
N GLN A 300 6.47 18.35 -0.39
CA GLN A 300 7.02 17.42 0.60
C GLN A 300 7.27 16.05 -0.03
N THR A 301 6.36 15.55 -0.85
CA THR A 301 6.52 14.30 -1.62
C THR A 301 7.75 14.36 -2.54
N MET A 302 7.94 15.48 -3.23
CA MET A 302 9.11 15.71 -4.09
C MET A 302 10.43 15.67 -3.31
N SER A 303 10.46 16.20 -2.09
CA SER A 303 11.67 16.19 -1.25
C SER A 303 12.09 14.78 -0.79
N GLN A 304 11.15 13.84 -0.75
CA GLN A 304 11.35 12.47 -0.26
C GLN A 304 11.63 11.47 -1.38
N LEU A 305 11.66 11.92 -2.64
CA LEU A 305 11.76 11.06 -3.81
C LEU A 305 13.20 10.51 -3.96
N PRO A 306 13.42 9.19 -3.89
CA PRO A 306 14.76 8.62 -3.83
C PRO A 306 15.38 8.52 -5.23
N LEU A 307 16.19 9.51 -5.63
CA LEU A 307 16.99 9.43 -6.85
C LEU A 307 18.37 8.84 -6.55
N SER A 308 18.48 7.51 -6.63
CA SER A 308 19.71 6.75 -6.41
C SER A 308 20.89 7.23 -7.27
N HIS A 309 20.63 7.64 -8.52
CA HIS A 309 21.65 8.16 -9.46
C HIS A 309 21.91 9.67 -9.34
N LEU A 310 21.11 10.42 -8.58
CA LEU A 310 21.20 11.88 -8.42
C LEU A 310 21.17 12.32 -6.95
N SER A 311 21.89 11.61 -6.07
CA SER A 311 21.96 11.93 -4.63
C SER A 311 22.47 13.33 -4.28
N HIS A 312 23.01 14.06 -5.26
CA HIS A 312 23.49 15.44 -5.15
C HIS A 312 22.44 16.50 -5.52
N ILE A 313 21.28 16.09 -6.05
CA ILE A 313 20.21 16.97 -6.50
C ILE A 313 19.08 16.95 -5.47
N ASN A 314 18.74 18.14 -4.96
CA ASN A 314 17.60 18.30 -4.06
C ASN A 314 16.31 18.44 -4.87
N MET A 315 15.51 17.39 -4.92
CA MET A 315 14.23 17.38 -5.66
C MET A 315 13.19 18.36 -5.10
N ALA A 316 13.35 18.84 -3.87
CA ALA A 316 12.52 19.92 -3.34
C ALA A 316 12.66 21.23 -4.12
N GLU A 317 13.75 21.41 -4.88
CA GLU A 317 13.93 22.56 -5.76
C GLU A 317 13.12 22.44 -7.06
N TYR A 318 12.65 21.25 -7.43
CA TYR A 318 11.94 20.96 -8.68
C TYR A 318 10.43 20.78 -8.44
N ALA A 319 9.79 21.87 -8.01
CA ALA A 319 8.39 21.85 -7.55
C ALA A 319 7.34 21.87 -8.67
N ASN A 320 7.74 21.91 -9.95
CA ASN A 320 6.80 21.86 -11.08
C ASN A 320 6.99 20.56 -11.85
N LEU A 321 5.89 19.97 -12.32
CA LEU A 321 5.88 18.70 -13.05
C LEU A 321 5.17 18.87 -14.39
N VAL A 322 5.82 18.43 -15.45
CA VAL A 322 5.23 18.27 -16.78
C VAL A 322 5.38 16.82 -17.21
N VAL A 323 4.27 16.15 -17.47
CA VAL A 323 4.29 14.80 -18.04
C VAL A 323 4.40 14.90 -19.56
N MET A 324 5.26 14.08 -20.15
CA MET A 324 5.53 14.05 -21.59
C MET A 324 5.42 12.61 -22.13
N PRO A 325 4.98 12.41 -23.39
CA PRO A 325 5.19 11.14 -24.05
C PRO A 325 6.70 10.83 -24.08
N ALA A 326 7.11 9.57 -23.87
CA ALA A 326 8.52 9.21 -24.01
C ALA A 326 8.94 9.38 -25.47
N ALA A 327 9.65 10.47 -25.71
CA ALA A 327 10.34 10.74 -26.95
C ALA A 327 11.83 10.90 -26.64
N ASP A 328 12.69 10.43 -27.54
CA ASP A 328 14.14 10.58 -27.40
C ASP A 328 14.59 12.07 -27.37
N ARG A 329 13.68 13.01 -27.63
CA ARG A 329 13.90 14.47 -27.68
C ARG A 329 12.63 15.23 -27.26
N SER A 330 12.77 16.43 -26.72
CA SER A 330 11.61 17.30 -26.47
C SER A 330 10.94 17.70 -27.78
N LEU A 331 9.63 17.98 -27.74
CA LEU A 331 8.89 18.48 -28.90
C LEU A 331 9.49 19.80 -29.43
N GLU A 332 10.04 20.63 -28.54
CA GLU A 332 10.79 21.83 -28.91
C GLU A 332 12.05 21.48 -29.72
N ASP A 333 12.82 20.48 -29.30
CA ASP A 333 14.01 20.03 -30.01
C ASP A 333 13.68 19.45 -31.40
N ILE A 334 12.57 18.71 -31.52
CA ILE A 334 12.07 18.23 -32.83
C ILE A 334 11.65 19.42 -33.70
N PHE A 335 10.87 20.35 -33.16
CA PHE A 335 10.39 21.52 -33.88
C PHE A 335 11.52 22.46 -34.35
N LEU A 336 12.56 22.64 -33.53
CA LEU A 336 13.68 23.53 -33.82
C LEU A 336 14.72 22.88 -34.73
N LYS A 337 14.99 21.57 -34.59
CA LYS A 337 16.11 20.89 -35.27
C LYS A 337 15.68 20.07 -36.48
N GLU A 338 14.42 19.63 -36.55
CA GLU A 338 13.94 18.71 -37.58
C GLU A 338 12.88 19.30 -38.47
N ARG A 339 12.72 20.64 -38.56
CA ARG A 339 11.86 21.26 -39.58
C ARG A 339 12.11 20.55 -40.92
N PRO A 340 11.16 19.75 -41.44
CA PRO A 340 11.23 19.34 -42.82
C PRO A 340 11.07 20.67 -43.55
N SER A 341 12.14 21.16 -44.18
CA SER A 341 12.00 22.23 -45.16
C SER A 341 10.93 21.74 -46.13
N GLU A 342 9.82 22.46 -46.21
CA GLU A 342 8.64 22.10 -46.98
C GLU A 342 9.00 21.34 -48.26
N ALA A 343 8.55 20.09 -48.35
CA ALA A 343 8.53 19.30 -49.56
C ALA A 343 7.08 18.95 -49.88
#